data_AF-A0AAD6TB45-F1
#
_entry.id   AF-A0AAD6TB45-F1
#
_cell.length_a   1.000
_cell.length_b   1.000
_cell.length_c   1.000
_cell.angle_alpha   90.00
_cell.angle_beta   90.00
_cell.angle_gamma   90.00
#
_symmetry.space_group_name_H-M   'P 1'
#
loop_
_entity.id
_entity.type
_entity.pdbx_description
1 polymer ?
#
loop_
_entity_poly.entity_id
_entity_poly.type
_entity_poly.pdbx_seq_one_letter_code
_entity_poly.pdbx_strand_id
1 'polypeptide(L)'
;MFEFPSYLATTLLVSPADFRVDALTGGLTNVTVRATFSNPISSFNSSPPFTTAVLKHAPPYIAADPSQPMSVHRQVIEANALRYLAETPAIRDLFALEFPRLRIPRLIHHDTTANVLWITDLGESQTLSKFLATSPSDAREIAVTLGTFAARLWEITAHPAPETLALFAHTDGEGAPVDFLVSVALGVMVKGGVPDAEVLSARIRTAMEAKEKFEPCLSMVDFWPESFLIGVDESLGLVDWEYFGLSTPGAEIGMLGEKHLFQ
;
A
#
# COMPACT_ATOMS: atom_id res chain seq x y z
N MET A 1 -10.63 -19.97 -5.05
CA MET A 1 -10.22 -18.86 -4.16
C MET A 1 -8.97 -19.34 -3.42
N PHE A 2 -8.11 -18.44 -2.93
CA PHE A 2 -6.96 -18.87 -2.13
C PHE A 2 -7.43 -19.32 -0.74
N GLU A 3 -7.06 -20.53 -0.33
CA GLU A 3 -7.54 -21.15 0.91
C GLU A 3 -6.56 -20.88 2.07
N PHE A 4 -6.68 -19.70 2.69
CA PHE A 4 -5.83 -19.30 3.81
C PHE A 4 -5.78 -20.31 4.96
N PRO A 5 -6.87 -20.98 5.38
CA PRO A 5 -6.78 -21.98 6.45
C PRO A 5 -5.87 -23.17 6.10
N SER A 6 -5.97 -23.71 4.88
CA SER A 6 -5.10 -24.81 4.43
C SER A 6 -3.65 -24.36 4.31
N TYR A 7 -3.43 -23.14 3.82
CA TYR A 7 -2.10 -22.54 3.74
C TYR A 7 -1.48 -22.40 5.13
N LEU A 8 -2.17 -21.76 6.08
CA LEU A 8 -1.69 -21.56 7.46
C LEU A 8 -1.36 -22.89 8.16
N ALA A 9 -2.26 -23.88 8.07
CA ALA A 9 -2.06 -25.19 8.69
C ALA A 9 -0.82 -25.90 8.13
N THR A 10 -0.56 -25.78 6.83
CA THR A 10 0.60 -26.40 6.17
C THR A 10 1.89 -25.64 6.48
N THR A 11 1.87 -24.32 6.37
CA THR A 11 3.08 -23.48 6.50
C THR A 11 3.58 -23.42 7.94
N LEU A 12 2.67 -23.37 8.93
CA LEU A 12 3.03 -23.30 10.35
C LEU A 12 3.01 -24.67 11.05
N LEU A 13 2.52 -25.73 10.40
CA LEU A 13 2.31 -27.05 11.00
C LEU A 13 1.42 -26.99 12.26
N VAL A 14 0.36 -26.18 12.22
CA VAL A 14 -0.61 -25.98 13.32
C VAL A 14 -2.00 -26.51 12.94
N SER A 15 -2.83 -26.84 13.95
CA SER A 15 -4.20 -27.27 13.70
C SER A 15 -5.07 -26.09 13.23
N PRO A 16 -6.01 -26.29 12.28
CA PRO A 16 -7.03 -25.29 11.96
C PRO A 16 -7.88 -24.83 13.16
N ALA A 17 -7.91 -25.60 14.25
CA ALA A 17 -8.58 -25.20 15.50
C ALA A 17 -7.78 -24.16 16.32
N ASP A 18 -6.49 -23.98 16.03
CA ASP A 18 -5.59 -23.09 16.77
C ASP A 18 -5.53 -21.67 16.21
N PHE A 19 -6.31 -21.38 15.16
CA PHE A 19 -6.37 -20.05 14.57
C PHE A 19 -7.74 -19.75 13.94
N ARG A 20 -8.00 -18.45 13.75
CA ARG A 20 -9.14 -17.92 12.99
C ARG A 20 -8.63 -17.05 11.84
N VAL A 21 -9.34 -17.07 10.73
CA VAL A 21 -9.07 -16.20 9.58
C VAL A 21 -10.29 -15.31 9.34
N ASP A 22 -10.09 -14.00 9.35
CA ASP A 22 -11.11 -12.99 9.08
C ASP A 22 -10.75 -12.24 7.79
N ALA A 23 -11.66 -12.18 6.82
CA ALA A 23 -11.45 -11.39 5.61
C ALA A 23 -11.39 -9.90 5.96
N LEU A 24 -10.41 -9.19 5.39
CA LEU A 24 -10.31 -7.74 5.47
C LEU A 24 -10.83 -7.12 4.17
N THR A 25 -11.68 -6.11 4.29
CA THR A 25 -12.28 -5.40 3.15
C THR A 25 -11.46 -4.16 2.80
N GLY A 26 -11.49 -3.76 1.52
CA GLY A 26 -10.95 -2.47 1.07
C GLY A 26 -9.82 -2.59 0.06
N GLY A 27 -9.15 -3.74 -0.03
CA GLY A 27 -8.13 -4.00 -1.04
C GLY A 27 -8.72 -4.25 -2.44
N LEU A 28 -8.09 -3.68 -3.47
CA LEU A 28 -8.46 -3.86 -4.88
C LEU A 28 -7.70 -5.03 -5.52
N THR A 29 -6.39 -5.07 -5.29
CA THR A 29 -5.39 -5.88 -5.99
C THR A 29 -5.17 -7.25 -5.36
N ASN A 30 -5.33 -7.34 -4.04
CA ASN A 30 -4.97 -8.51 -3.24
C ASN A 30 -6.17 -9.06 -2.46
N VAL A 31 -6.11 -10.36 -2.15
CA VAL A 31 -7.00 -10.96 -1.15
C VAL A 31 -6.31 -10.85 0.20
N THR A 32 -6.89 -10.10 1.13
CA THR A 32 -6.27 -9.79 2.42
C THR A 32 -7.10 -10.35 3.56
N VAL A 33 -6.43 -10.98 4.53
CA VAL A 33 -7.06 -11.54 5.72
C VAL A 33 -6.27 -11.20 6.98
N ARG A 34 -6.94 -11.18 8.12
CA ARG A 34 -6.33 -11.21 9.45
C ARG A 34 -6.35 -12.66 9.95
N ALA A 35 -5.18 -13.18 10.30
CA ALA A 35 -5.05 -14.42 11.05
C ALA A 35 -4.90 -14.10 12.54
N THR A 36 -5.69 -14.75 13.39
CA THR A 36 -5.60 -14.68 14.86
C THR A 36 -5.29 -16.06 15.41
N PHE A 37 -4.24 -16.19 16.20
CA PHE A 37 -3.73 -17.46 16.73
C PHE A 37 -4.05 -17.59 18.22
N SER A 38 -4.46 -18.78 18.65
CA SER A 38 -4.76 -19.10 20.06
C SER A 38 -3.51 -19.05 20.93
N ASN A 39 -2.35 -19.34 20.36
CA ASN A 39 -1.05 -19.28 21.02
C ASN A 39 -0.08 -18.38 20.21
N PRO A 40 0.87 -17.70 20.86
CA PRO A 40 1.89 -16.92 20.15
C PRO A 40 2.70 -17.76 19.17
N ILE A 41 2.88 -17.26 17.95
CA ILE A 41 3.69 -17.86 16.89
C ILE A 41 5.09 -17.23 16.89
N SER A 42 6.12 -18.08 16.85
CA SER A 42 7.53 -17.68 16.79
C SER A 42 8.23 -18.12 15.49
N SER A 43 7.44 -18.48 14.46
CA SER A 43 7.94 -18.93 13.16
C SER A 43 8.66 -17.82 12.39
N PHE A 44 9.39 -18.19 11.34
CA PHE A 44 10.06 -17.25 10.43
C PHE A 44 11.10 -16.33 11.08
N ASN A 45 11.65 -16.72 12.23
CA ASN A 45 12.53 -15.88 13.05
C ASN A 45 11.88 -14.54 13.45
N SER A 46 10.54 -14.50 13.53
CA SER A 46 9.84 -13.31 13.98
C SER A 46 10.13 -13.07 15.47
N SER A 47 10.68 -11.91 15.78
CA SER A 47 10.81 -11.43 17.15
C SER A 47 10.16 -10.04 17.29
N PRO A 48 9.30 -9.83 18.30
CA PRO A 48 8.77 -10.81 19.25
C PRO A 48 7.79 -11.81 18.60
N PRO A 49 7.40 -12.90 19.30
CA PRO A 49 6.29 -13.75 18.89
C PRO A 49 5.00 -12.95 18.71
N PHE A 50 4.12 -13.40 17.80
CA PHE A 50 2.88 -12.70 17.46
C PHE A 50 1.64 -13.59 17.64
N THR A 51 0.53 -13.01 18.07
CA THR A 51 -0.78 -13.67 18.16
C THR A 51 -1.73 -13.25 17.04
N THR A 52 -1.37 -12.22 16.27
CA THR A 52 -2.09 -11.80 15.07
C THR A 52 -1.12 -11.45 13.95
N ALA A 53 -1.55 -11.69 12.71
CA ALA A 53 -0.84 -11.27 11.50
C ALA A 53 -1.84 -10.91 10.41
N VAL A 54 -1.46 -10.00 9.52
CA VAL A 54 -2.18 -9.75 8.27
C VAL A 54 -1.49 -10.51 7.16
N LEU A 55 -2.27 -11.27 6.40
CA LEU A 55 -1.79 -12.01 5.24
C LEU A 55 -2.40 -11.41 3.98
N LYS A 56 -1.56 -11.13 2.98
CA LYS A 56 -1.96 -10.67 1.66
C LYS A 56 -1.60 -11.71 0.62
N HIS A 57 -2.56 -12.24 -0.11
CA HIS A 57 -2.33 -13.10 -1.26
C HIS A 57 -2.48 -12.29 -2.55
N ALA A 58 -1.45 -12.34 -3.40
CA ALA A 58 -1.41 -11.65 -4.68
C ALA A 58 -1.73 -12.64 -5.82
N PRO A 59 -2.99 -12.72 -6.31
CA PRO A 59 -3.29 -13.50 -7.51
C PRO A 59 -2.64 -12.87 -8.76
N PRO A 60 -2.48 -13.62 -9.88
CA PRO A 60 -1.96 -13.11 -11.15
C PRO A 60 -2.98 -12.22 -11.92
N TYR A 61 -3.86 -11.53 -11.18
CA TYR A 61 -4.93 -10.66 -11.63
C TYR A 61 -5.31 -9.68 -10.51
N ILE A 62 -6.14 -8.67 -10.81
CA ILE A 62 -6.72 -7.77 -9.80
C ILE A 62 -7.76 -8.55 -9.00
N ALA A 63 -7.61 -8.65 -7.67
CA ALA A 63 -8.52 -9.45 -6.84
C ALA A 63 -10.01 -9.04 -6.96
N ALA A 64 -10.28 -7.75 -7.12
CA ALA A 64 -11.63 -7.22 -7.33
C ALA A 64 -12.17 -7.40 -8.77
N ASP A 65 -11.28 -7.59 -9.75
CA ASP A 65 -11.64 -7.86 -11.15
C ASP A 65 -10.70 -8.92 -11.75
N PRO A 66 -11.01 -10.22 -11.58
CA PRO A 66 -10.19 -11.30 -12.10
C PRO A 66 -10.04 -11.33 -13.63
N SER A 67 -10.80 -10.52 -14.37
CA SER A 67 -10.63 -10.39 -15.82
C SER A 67 -9.42 -9.56 -16.22
N GLN A 68 -8.87 -8.76 -15.29
CA GLN A 68 -7.72 -7.89 -15.51
C GLN A 68 -6.44 -8.58 -14.99
N PRO A 69 -5.53 -9.02 -15.89
CA PRO A 69 -4.25 -9.59 -15.48
C PRO A 69 -3.41 -8.57 -14.72
N MET A 70 -2.68 -9.04 -13.72
CA MET A 70 -1.79 -8.20 -12.92
C MET A 70 -0.63 -9.03 -12.39
N SER A 71 0.58 -8.52 -12.50
CA SER A 71 1.78 -9.21 -12.02
C SER A 71 1.76 -9.44 -10.52
N VAL A 72 2.07 -10.66 -10.10
CA VAL A 72 2.28 -11.01 -8.67
C VAL A 72 3.52 -10.34 -8.09
N HIS A 73 4.39 -9.78 -8.95
CA HIS A 73 5.62 -9.09 -8.54
C HIS A 73 5.38 -7.89 -7.61
N ARG A 74 4.18 -7.30 -7.62
CA ARG A 74 3.76 -6.27 -6.65
C ARG A 74 3.98 -6.68 -5.19
N GLN A 75 3.89 -7.98 -4.89
CA GLN A 75 4.17 -8.48 -3.55
C GLN A 75 5.66 -8.48 -3.20
N VAL A 76 6.54 -8.69 -4.19
CA VAL A 76 8.00 -8.51 -4.02
C VAL A 76 8.31 -7.06 -3.71
N ILE A 77 7.67 -6.13 -4.42
CA ILE A 77 7.80 -4.68 -4.20
C ILE A 77 7.38 -4.34 -2.77
N GLU A 78 6.19 -4.78 -2.33
CA GLU A 78 5.74 -4.52 -0.96
C GLU A 78 6.71 -5.08 0.09
N ALA A 79 7.19 -6.32 -0.10
CA ALA A 79 8.17 -6.92 0.80
C ALA A 79 9.48 -6.12 0.86
N ASN A 80 9.96 -5.63 -0.29
CA ASN A 80 11.16 -4.81 -0.37
C ASN A 80 10.95 -3.44 0.26
N ALA A 81 9.79 -2.82 0.05
CA ALA A 81 9.43 -1.53 0.61
C ALA A 81 9.43 -1.58 2.14
N LEU A 82 8.74 -2.58 2.72
CA LEU A 82 8.69 -2.76 4.17
C LEU A 82 10.07 -3.00 4.80
N ARG A 83 10.96 -3.74 4.12
CA ARG A 83 12.36 -3.87 4.57
C ARG A 83 13.11 -2.54 4.48
N TYR A 84 13.03 -1.87 3.33
CA TYR A 84 13.72 -0.61 3.08
C TYR A 84 13.33 0.46 4.11
N LEU A 85 12.03 0.60 4.42
CA LEU A 85 11.53 1.54 5.43
C LEU A 85 12.02 1.20 6.84
N ALA A 86 12.11 -0.09 7.18
CA ALA A 86 12.55 -0.53 8.51
C ALA A 86 14.08 -0.44 8.71
N GLU A 87 14.84 -0.68 7.63
CA GLU A 87 16.30 -0.80 7.68
C GLU A 87 17.02 0.53 7.38
N THR A 88 16.39 1.45 6.66
CA THR A 88 16.96 2.78 6.37
C THR A 88 16.95 3.65 7.64
N PRO A 89 18.13 4.02 8.20
CA PRO A 89 18.19 4.69 9.50
C PRO A 89 17.41 6.00 9.55
N ALA A 90 17.53 6.85 8.52
CA ALA A 90 16.83 8.13 8.47
C ALA A 90 15.30 7.97 8.46
N ILE A 91 14.77 6.95 7.77
CA ILE A 91 13.33 6.67 7.73
C ILE A 91 12.87 6.09 9.07
N ARG A 92 13.64 5.15 9.65
CA ARG A 92 13.33 4.61 10.98
C ARG A 92 13.29 5.72 12.04
N ASP A 93 14.27 6.63 12.01
CA ASP A 93 14.35 7.74 12.95
C ASP A 93 13.20 8.74 12.74
N LEU A 94 12.76 8.95 11.49
CA LEU A 94 11.54 9.74 11.17
C LEU A 94 10.32 9.17 11.91
N PHE A 95 10.05 7.87 11.82
CA PHE A 95 8.93 7.25 12.54
C PHE A 95 9.13 7.24 14.05
N ALA A 96 10.32 6.92 14.54
CA ALA A 96 10.55 6.75 15.98
C ALA A 96 10.62 8.07 16.76
N LEU A 97 11.16 9.12 16.15
CA LEU A 97 11.51 10.37 16.84
C LEU A 97 10.58 11.53 16.44
N GLU A 98 10.29 11.68 15.15
CA GLU A 98 9.49 12.80 14.65
C GLU A 98 7.99 12.47 14.62
N PHE A 99 7.64 11.22 14.30
CA PHE A 99 6.25 10.79 14.09
C PHE A 99 5.87 9.49 14.83
N PRO A 100 5.98 9.42 16.17
CA PRO A 100 5.78 8.18 16.94
C PRO A 100 4.35 7.61 16.91
N ARG A 101 3.36 8.41 16.47
CA ARG A 101 1.98 7.97 16.25
C ARG A 101 1.78 7.28 14.89
N LEU A 102 2.67 7.53 13.93
CA LEU A 102 2.64 6.88 12.62
C LEU A 102 3.26 5.48 12.72
N ARG A 103 2.57 4.49 12.15
CA ARG A 103 2.95 3.09 12.16
C ARG A 103 2.90 2.54 10.75
N ILE A 104 3.88 1.72 10.40
CA ILE A 104 3.86 0.88 9.20
C ILE A 104 3.88 -0.58 9.63
N PRO A 105 3.22 -1.50 8.89
CA PRO A 105 3.37 -2.92 9.14
C PRO A 105 4.85 -3.32 8.99
N ARG A 106 5.35 -4.19 9.86
CA ARG A 106 6.64 -4.84 9.65
C ARG A 106 6.43 -6.11 8.84
N LEU A 107 7.37 -6.39 7.94
CA LEU A 107 7.41 -7.66 7.24
C LEU A 107 7.69 -8.80 8.24
N ILE A 108 6.85 -9.82 8.24
CA ILE A 108 7.05 -11.07 9.00
C ILE A 108 7.66 -12.13 8.09
N HIS A 109 7.06 -12.35 6.92
CA HIS A 109 7.47 -13.38 5.98
C HIS A 109 6.98 -13.03 4.56
N HIS A 110 7.72 -13.46 3.55
CA HIS A 110 7.29 -13.37 2.15
C HIS A 110 7.47 -14.74 1.51
N ASP A 111 6.35 -15.41 1.25
CA ASP A 111 6.28 -16.69 0.56
C ASP A 111 6.11 -16.44 -0.94
N THR A 112 7.23 -16.40 -1.65
CA THR A 112 7.27 -16.16 -3.09
C THR A 112 6.70 -17.32 -3.91
N THR A 113 6.53 -18.51 -3.32
CA THR A 113 5.97 -19.66 -4.03
C THR A 113 4.45 -19.62 -3.99
N ALA A 114 3.87 -19.32 -2.82
CA ALA A 114 2.42 -19.18 -2.67
C ALA A 114 1.90 -17.78 -3.03
N ASN A 115 2.79 -16.82 -3.32
CA ASN A 115 2.48 -15.40 -3.45
C ASN A 115 1.71 -14.88 -2.22
N VAL A 116 2.24 -15.14 -1.02
CA VAL A 116 1.68 -14.65 0.24
C VAL A 116 2.68 -13.79 1.02
N LEU A 117 2.25 -12.58 1.37
CA LEU A 117 2.96 -11.66 2.25
C LEU A 117 2.36 -11.73 3.64
N TRP A 118 3.20 -11.88 4.65
CA TRP A 118 2.84 -11.80 6.05
C TRP A 118 3.40 -10.52 6.64
N ILE A 119 2.54 -9.72 7.23
CA ILE A 119 2.91 -8.45 7.87
C ILE A 119 2.28 -8.35 9.26
N THR A 120 2.88 -7.54 10.12
CA THR A 120 2.31 -7.31 11.46
C THR A 120 0.95 -6.66 11.36
N ASP A 121 0.03 -7.12 12.19
CA ASP A 121 -1.29 -6.51 12.33
C ASP A 121 -1.17 -5.17 13.08
N LEU A 122 -1.75 -4.11 12.52
CA LEU A 122 -1.81 -2.79 13.15
C LEU A 122 -3.00 -2.64 14.12
N GLY A 123 -3.81 -3.70 14.26
CA GLY A 123 -4.94 -3.75 15.18
C GLY A 123 -6.25 -3.25 14.56
N GLU A 124 -7.25 -3.04 15.40
CA GLU A 124 -8.55 -2.51 14.97
C GLU A 124 -8.41 -1.05 14.52
N SER A 125 -8.93 -0.77 13.33
CA SER A 125 -8.81 0.54 12.69
C SER A 125 -9.91 0.76 11.66
N GLN A 126 -10.07 2.02 11.25
CA GLN A 126 -10.89 2.42 10.10
C GLN A 126 -10.05 3.20 9.10
N THR A 127 -10.44 3.26 7.82
CA THR A 127 -9.70 4.06 6.85
C THR A 127 -9.86 5.56 7.12
N LEU A 128 -8.88 6.38 6.74
CA LEU A 128 -8.95 7.85 6.88
C LEU A 128 -10.21 8.39 6.20
N SER A 129 -10.55 7.88 5.02
CA SER A 129 -11.81 8.15 4.35
C SER A 129 -13.06 7.98 5.22
N LYS A 130 -13.17 6.87 5.95
CA LYS A 130 -14.30 6.61 6.85
C LYS A 130 -14.29 7.55 8.04
N PHE A 131 -13.11 7.79 8.60
CA PHE A 131 -12.91 8.72 9.71
C PHE A 131 -13.33 10.15 9.35
N LEU A 132 -12.87 10.67 8.20
CA LEU A 132 -13.19 12.02 7.73
C LEU A 132 -14.69 12.21 7.48
N ALA A 133 -15.41 11.16 7.10
CA ALA A 133 -16.86 11.20 6.93
C ALA A 133 -17.63 11.31 8.26
N THR A 134 -17.04 10.90 9.39
CA THR A 134 -17.71 10.89 10.70
C THR A 134 -17.20 11.94 11.69
N SER A 135 -15.93 12.36 11.58
CA SER A 135 -15.24 13.14 12.61
C SER A 135 -14.37 14.27 12.01
N PRO A 136 -14.99 15.32 11.43
CA PRO A 136 -14.26 16.35 10.69
C PRO A 136 -13.44 17.32 11.57
N SER A 137 -13.69 17.39 12.90
CA SER A 137 -12.98 18.32 13.80
C SER A 137 -11.49 18.02 13.91
N ASP A 138 -11.11 16.74 13.76
CA ASP A 138 -9.74 16.26 13.97
C ASP A 138 -8.98 16.14 12.64
N ALA A 139 -9.70 16.33 11.52
CA ALA A 139 -9.15 16.24 10.17
C ALA A 139 -7.96 17.19 9.96
N ARG A 140 -7.99 18.37 10.58
CA ARG A 140 -6.90 19.35 10.46
C ARG A 140 -5.60 18.84 11.06
N GLU A 141 -5.64 18.26 12.25
CA GLU A 141 -4.44 17.75 12.91
C GLU A 141 -3.84 16.60 12.10
N ILE A 142 -4.69 15.65 11.69
CA ILE A 142 -4.27 14.52 10.85
C ILE A 142 -3.67 15.01 9.53
N ALA A 143 -4.30 15.96 8.85
CA ALA A 143 -3.79 16.51 7.60
C ALA A 143 -2.42 17.20 7.78
N VAL A 144 -2.22 17.95 8.87
CA VAL A 144 -0.92 18.56 9.19
C VAL A 144 0.12 17.49 9.47
N THR A 145 -0.20 16.47 10.25
CA THR A 145 0.72 15.37 10.55
C THR A 145 1.11 14.61 9.29
N LEU A 146 0.14 14.20 8.46
CA LEU A 146 0.39 13.45 7.23
C LEU A 146 1.15 14.29 6.19
N GLY A 147 0.79 15.56 6.01
CA GLY A 147 1.48 16.46 5.09
C GLY A 147 2.93 16.72 5.50
N THR A 148 3.17 16.92 6.80
CA THR A 148 4.54 17.12 7.32
C THR A 148 5.35 15.83 7.20
N PHE A 149 4.77 14.68 7.56
CA PHE A 149 5.42 13.39 7.39
C PHE A 149 5.80 13.12 5.93
N ALA A 150 4.87 13.37 4.99
CA ALA A 150 5.09 13.12 3.57
C ALA A 150 6.24 14.00 3.03
N ALA A 151 6.25 15.29 3.36
CA ALA A 151 7.34 16.20 2.99
C ALA A 151 8.70 15.68 3.49
N ARG A 152 8.78 15.27 4.75
CA ARG A 152 10.02 14.74 5.35
C ARG A 152 10.45 13.42 4.72
N LEU A 153 9.51 12.52 4.45
CA LEU A 153 9.79 11.26 3.76
C LEU A 153 10.35 11.51 2.35
N TRP A 154 9.76 12.44 1.59
CA TRP A 154 10.24 12.78 0.25
C TRP A 154 11.61 13.44 0.25
N GLU A 155 11.91 14.29 1.23
CA GLU A 155 13.25 14.86 1.42
C GLU A 155 14.29 13.76 1.68
N ILE A 156 13.98 12.79 2.55
CA ILE A 156 14.88 11.68 2.90
C ILE A 156 15.12 10.75 1.71
N THR A 157 14.10 10.55 0.90
CA THR A 157 14.11 9.60 -0.23
C THR A 157 14.38 10.25 -1.57
N ALA A 158 14.72 11.54 -1.59
CA ALA A 158 15.06 12.27 -2.80
C ALA A 158 16.31 11.69 -3.47
N HIS A 159 16.29 11.68 -4.81
CA HIS A 159 17.41 11.22 -5.64
C HIS A 159 17.95 9.84 -5.23
N PRO A 160 17.10 8.80 -5.21
CA PRO A 160 17.52 7.47 -4.79
C PRO A 160 18.64 6.93 -5.69
N ALA A 161 19.58 6.22 -5.07
CA ALA A 161 20.68 5.60 -5.80
C ALA A 161 20.14 4.50 -6.77
N PRO A 162 20.82 4.24 -7.90
CA PRO A 162 20.38 3.25 -8.88
C PRO A 162 20.13 1.85 -8.30
N GLU A 163 20.94 1.42 -7.33
CA GLU A 163 20.79 0.16 -6.62
C GLU A 163 19.50 0.09 -5.81
N THR A 164 19.08 1.20 -5.20
CA THR A 164 17.82 1.30 -4.47
C THR A 164 16.64 1.26 -5.45
N LEU A 165 16.75 1.97 -6.58
CA LEU A 165 15.73 1.94 -7.63
C LEU A 165 15.53 0.53 -8.20
N ALA A 166 16.61 -0.23 -8.35
CA ALA A 166 16.55 -1.61 -8.85
C ALA A 166 15.73 -2.55 -7.94
N LEU A 167 15.60 -2.24 -6.65
CA LEU A 167 14.75 -3.02 -5.71
C LEU A 167 13.25 -2.91 -6.01
N PHE A 168 12.87 -1.84 -6.71
CA PHE A 168 11.49 -1.44 -6.99
C PHE A 168 11.18 -1.41 -8.49
N ALA A 169 12.10 -1.92 -9.32
CA ALA A 169 11.90 -1.97 -10.75
C ALA A 169 10.78 -2.98 -11.09
N HIS A 170 9.70 -2.49 -11.71
CA HIS A 170 8.64 -3.36 -12.21
C HIS A 170 9.16 -4.25 -13.34
N THR A 171 8.75 -5.51 -13.35
CA THR A 171 9.09 -6.48 -14.40
C THR A 171 8.13 -6.41 -15.60
N ASP A 172 7.03 -5.67 -15.47
CA ASP A 172 6.07 -5.45 -16.53
C ASP A 172 6.64 -4.40 -17.49
N GLY A 173 6.76 -4.76 -18.78
CA GLY A 173 7.52 -4.00 -19.77
C GLY A 173 7.20 -2.50 -19.85
N GLU A 174 8.20 -1.71 -20.22
CA GLU A 174 8.11 -0.26 -20.36
C GLU A 174 6.87 0.15 -21.19
N GLY A 175 5.89 0.82 -20.55
CA GLY A 175 4.71 1.41 -21.20
C GLY A 175 3.35 0.79 -20.87
N ALA A 176 3.29 -0.48 -20.46
CA ALA A 176 2.03 -1.16 -20.14
C ALA A 176 1.20 -0.49 -19.01
N PRO A 177 1.81 0.08 -17.95
CA PRO A 177 1.06 0.77 -16.90
C PRO A 177 0.41 2.08 -17.38
N VAL A 178 1.06 2.83 -18.28
CA VAL A 178 0.54 4.12 -18.77
C VAL A 178 -0.69 3.91 -19.64
N ASP A 179 -0.62 2.97 -20.59
CA ASP A 179 -1.76 2.67 -21.47
C ASP A 179 -2.97 2.18 -20.67
N PHE A 180 -2.74 1.31 -19.68
CA PHE A 180 -3.78 0.85 -18.79
C PHE A 180 -4.42 2.01 -18.03
N LEU A 181 -3.63 2.83 -17.32
CA LEU A 181 -4.15 3.94 -16.52
C LEU A 181 -4.89 4.99 -17.37
N VAL A 182 -4.37 5.33 -18.55
CA VAL A 182 -5.00 6.24 -19.51
C VAL A 182 -6.34 5.66 -19.99
N SER A 183 -6.40 4.35 -20.27
CA SER A 183 -7.63 3.68 -20.71
C SER A 183 -8.68 3.60 -19.62
N VAL A 184 -8.27 3.34 -18.37
CA VAL A 184 -9.16 3.34 -17.20
C VAL A 184 -9.73 4.73 -16.98
N ALA A 185 -8.88 5.76 -16.97
CA ALA A 185 -9.33 7.15 -16.82
C ALA A 185 -10.33 7.54 -17.93
N LEU A 186 -10.05 7.20 -19.18
CA LEU A 186 -10.98 7.42 -20.29
C LEU A 186 -12.31 6.70 -20.07
N GLY A 187 -12.27 5.41 -19.72
CA GLY A 187 -13.48 4.63 -19.46
C GLY A 187 -14.35 5.22 -18.35
N VAL A 188 -13.73 5.70 -17.26
CA VAL A 188 -14.42 6.38 -16.16
C VAL A 188 -15.04 7.70 -16.64
N MET A 189 -14.29 8.54 -17.37
CA MET A 189 -14.80 9.83 -17.88
C MET A 189 -15.96 9.65 -18.86
N VAL A 190 -15.85 8.68 -19.79
CA VAL A 190 -16.93 8.36 -20.74
C VAL A 190 -18.17 7.87 -20.01
N LYS A 191 -18.00 6.96 -19.05
CA LYS A 191 -19.12 6.46 -18.23
C LYS A 191 -19.77 7.58 -17.39
N GLY A 192 -18.98 8.55 -16.95
CA GLY A 192 -19.43 9.74 -16.23
C GLY A 192 -20.05 10.83 -17.11
N GLY A 193 -20.04 10.68 -18.44
CA GLY A 193 -20.60 11.67 -19.36
C GLY A 193 -19.78 12.96 -19.49
N VAL A 194 -18.47 12.88 -19.24
CA VAL A 194 -17.55 14.03 -19.39
C VAL A 194 -17.44 14.41 -20.88
N PRO A 195 -17.83 15.63 -21.30
CA PRO A 195 -17.94 15.99 -22.72
C PRO A 195 -16.63 15.97 -23.53
N ASP A 196 -15.49 16.09 -22.87
CA ASP A 196 -14.14 16.17 -23.46
C ASP A 196 -13.22 15.05 -22.95
N ALA A 197 -13.79 13.89 -22.60
CA ALA A 197 -13.09 12.75 -22.04
C ALA A 197 -11.83 12.33 -22.84
N GLU A 198 -11.91 12.33 -24.18
CA GLU A 198 -10.80 11.99 -25.06
C GLU A 198 -9.68 13.04 -25.01
N VAL A 199 -10.04 14.32 -24.93
CA VAL A 199 -9.06 15.42 -24.81
C VAL A 199 -8.35 15.34 -23.47
N LEU A 200 -9.09 15.09 -22.38
CA LEU A 200 -8.53 14.91 -21.05
C LEU A 200 -7.65 13.66 -20.96
N SER A 201 -8.07 12.55 -21.57
CA SER A 201 -7.27 11.31 -21.64
C SER A 201 -5.95 11.53 -22.38
N ALA A 202 -5.97 12.26 -23.50
CA ALA A 202 -4.76 12.64 -24.22
C ALA A 202 -3.83 13.54 -23.39
N ARG A 203 -4.40 14.44 -22.55
CA ARG A 203 -3.62 15.26 -21.62
C ARG A 203 -3.00 14.42 -20.50
N ILE A 204 -3.73 13.45 -19.94
CA ILE A 204 -3.21 12.51 -18.94
C ILE A 204 -2.04 11.75 -19.53
N ARG A 205 -2.20 11.18 -20.73
CA ARG A 205 -1.10 10.51 -21.44
C ARG A 205 0.11 11.41 -21.60
N THR A 206 -0.11 12.63 -22.12
CA THR A 206 0.97 13.62 -22.29
C THR A 206 1.68 13.91 -20.98
N ALA A 207 0.95 14.07 -19.88
CA ALA A 207 1.52 14.33 -18.56
C ALA A 207 2.30 13.12 -18.01
N MET A 208 1.82 11.89 -18.23
CA MET A 208 2.51 10.66 -17.81
C MET A 208 3.76 10.35 -18.65
N GLU A 209 3.73 10.70 -19.94
CA GLU A 209 4.86 10.54 -20.86
C GLU A 209 5.86 11.70 -20.76
N ALA A 210 5.43 12.85 -20.22
CA ALA A 210 6.30 13.98 -19.96
C ALA A 210 7.36 13.55 -18.95
N LYS A 211 8.59 13.36 -19.46
CA LYS A 211 9.81 13.17 -18.65
C LYS A 211 10.23 14.47 -17.97
N GLU A 212 9.27 15.22 -17.42
CA GLU A 212 9.56 16.47 -16.74
C GLU A 212 10.55 16.20 -15.60
N LYS A 213 11.42 17.19 -15.39
CA LYS A 213 12.48 17.18 -14.38
C LYS A 213 11.88 17.43 -13.00
N PHE A 214 10.96 16.58 -12.57
CA PHE A 214 10.54 16.59 -11.18
C PHE A 214 11.68 16.07 -10.31
N GLU A 215 11.80 16.60 -9.10
CA GLU A 215 12.71 16.06 -8.09
C GLU A 215 12.18 14.68 -7.69
N PRO A 216 12.83 13.59 -8.16
CA PRO A 216 12.30 12.26 -7.96
C PRO A 216 12.55 11.83 -6.51
N CYS A 217 11.54 11.26 -5.88
CA CYS A 217 11.65 10.64 -4.55
C CYS A 217 11.11 9.22 -4.60
N LEU A 218 11.45 8.42 -3.59
CA LEU A 218 10.74 7.15 -3.37
C LEU A 218 9.53 7.38 -2.48
N SER A 219 8.37 6.90 -2.91
CA SER A 219 7.15 7.05 -2.12
C SER A 219 6.18 5.90 -2.36
N MET A 220 5.00 5.96 -1.73
CA MET A 220 4.02 4.89 -1.72
C MET A 220 3.47 4.58 -3.12
N VAL A 221 3.34 5.60 -3.99
CA VAL A 221 2.69 5.50 -5.32
C VAL A 221 1.23 5.02 -5.22
N ASP A 222 0.67 5.05 -4.02
CA ASP A 222 -0.68 4.63 -3.67
C ASP A 222 -1.17 5.39 -2.42
N PHE A 223 -0.86 6.69 -2.37
CA PHE A 223 -1.07 7.57 -1.21
C PHE A 223 -2.51 8.07 -1.09
N TRP A 224 -3.46 7.15 -1.25
CA TRP A 224 -4.90 7.39 -1.13
C TRP A 224 -5.34 7.40 0.33
N PRO A 225 -6.43 8.11 0.67
CA PRO A 225 -7.02 8.06 2.01
C PRO A 225 -7.33 6.62 2.51
N GLU A 226 -7.57 5.68 1.61
CA GLU A 226 -7.82 4.27 1.91
C GLU A 226 -6.59 3.54 2.46
N SER A 227 -5.38 4.00 2.09
CA SER A 227 -4.09 3.45 2.54
C SER A 227 -3.67 3.95 3.93
N PHE A 228 -4.46 4.86 4.52
CA PHE A 228 -4.28 5.33 5.89
C PHE A 228 -5.32 4.72 6.81
N LEU A 229 -4.86 4.15 7.92
CA LEU A 229 -5.66 3.53 8.95
C LEU A 229 -5.64 4.39 10.22
N ILE A 230 -6.79 4.70 10.77
CA ILE A 230 -6.94 5.37 12.07
C ILE A 230 -7.25 4.29 13.10
N GLY A 231 -6.27 4.01 13.96
CA GLY A 231 -6.40 3.06 15.06
C GLY A 231 -7.34 3.56 16.16
N VAL A 232 -7.90 2.63 16.92
CA VAL A 232 -8.70 2.97 18.12
C VAL A 232 -7.90 3.73 19.19
N ASP A 233 -6.58 3.64 19.16
CA ASP A 233 -5.63 4.36 20.01
C ASP A 233 -5.14 5.68 19.38
N GLU A 234 -5.84 6.18 18.35
CA GLU A 234 -5.47 7.36 17.55
C GLU A 234 -4.13 7.22 16.80
N SER A 235 -3.58 6.00 16.69
CA SER A 235 -2.43 5.77 15.82
C SER A 235 -2.80 5.88 14.34
N LEU A 236 -1.82 6.27 13.53
CA LEU A 236 -1.96 6.43 12.09
C LEU A 236 -1.18 5.31 11.39
N GLY A 237 -1.87 4.31 10.85
CA GLY A 237 -1.28 3.22 10.09
C GLY A 237 -1.13 3.56 8.61
N LEU A 238 0.01 3.29 7.99
CA LEU A 238 0.22 3.40 6.53
C LEU A 238 0.43 2.01 5.94
N VAL A 239 -0.45 1.60 5.02
CA VAL A 239 -0.47 0.26 4.42
C VAL A 239 -0.37 0.32 2.89
N ASP A 240 -0.38 -0.84 2.24
CA ASP A 240 -0.45 -0.98 0.78
C ASP A 240 0.77 -0.42 0.02
N TRP A 241 1.97 -0.81 0.47
CA TRP A 241 3.24 -0.40 -0.12
C TRP A 241 3.62 -1.17 -1.41
N GLU A 242 2.66 -1.78 -2.10
CA GLU A 242 2.90 -2.70 -3.23
C GLU A 242 3.27 -2.02 -4.54
N TYR A 243 3.11 -0.70 -4.60
CA TYR A 243 3.55 0.15 -5.70
C TYR A 243 4.74 1.03 -5.32
N PHE A 244 5.30 0.85 -4.11
CA PHE A 244 6.39 1.70 -3.62
C PHE A 244 7.53 1.76 -4.64
N GLY A 245 7.93 2.99 -4.97
CA GLY A 245 8.86 3.20 -6.06
C GLY A 245 9.05 4.68 -6.36
N LEU A 246 9.53 4.95 -7.57
CA LEU A 246 9.82 6.30 -8.01
C LEU A 246 8.53 7.11 -8.20
N SER A 247 8.49 8.27 -7.56
CA SER A 247 7.34 9.17 -7.59
C SER A 247 7.76 10.63 -7.57
N THR A 248 6.77 11.51 -7.46
CA THR A 248 6.94 12.94 -7.22
C THR A 248 6.01 13.39 -6.10
N PRO A 249 6.40 14.36 -5.26
CA PRO A 249 5.52 14.94 -4.24
C PRO A 249 4.14 15.37 -4.79
N GLY A 250 4.13 15.94 -6.00
CA GLY A 250 2.89 16.39 -6.63
C GLY A 250 1.92 15.25 -6.96
N ALA A 251 2.43 14.11 -7.44
CA ALA A 251 1.62 12.93 -7.72
C ALA A 251 0.99 12.35 -6.44
N GLU A 252 1.78 12.21 -5.38
CA GLU A 252 1.31 11.68 -4.09
C GLU A 252 0.24 12.58 -3.44
N ILE A 253 0.45 13.91 -3.44
CA ILE A 253 -0.55 14.87 -2.93
C ILE A 253 -1.83 14.83 -3.78
N GLY A 254 -1.69 14.66 -5.09
CA GLY A 254 -2.82 14.51 -6.01
C GLY A 254 -3.72 13.34 -5.64
N MET A 255 -3.14 12.18 -5.31
CA MET A 255 -3.88 10.99 -4.85
C MET A 255 -4.57 11.23 -3.51
N LEU A 256 -3.88 11.84 -2.54
CA LEU A 256 -4.47 12.12 -1.23
C LEU A 256 -5.68 13.09 -1.31
N GLY A 257 -5.66 14.03 -2.26
CA GLY A 257 -6.70 15.04 -2.44
C GLY A 257 -7.96 14.57 -3.17
N GLU A 258 -7.94 13.40 -3.82
CA GLU A 258 -8.94 12.99 -4.83
C GLU A 258 -10.37 12.87 -4.26
N LYS A 259 -10.55 12.37 -3.04
CA LYS A 259 -11.89 12.08 -2.51
C LYS A 259 -12.71 13.31 -2.11
N HIS A 260 -12.09 14.48 -1.99
CA HIS A 260 -12.75 15.71 -1.51
C HIS A 260 -12.91 16.79 -2.57
N LEU A 261 -12.43 16.56 -3.80
CA LEU A 261 -12.57 17.52 -4.91
C LEU A 261 -13.86 17.31 -5.73
N PHE A 262 -14.64 16.25 -5.46
CA PHE A 262 -15.82 15.87 -6.25
C PHE A 262 -17.10 15.67 -5.41
N GLN A 263 -17.21 16.31 -4.25
CA GLN A 263 -18.47 16.40 -3.49
C GLN A 263 -19.13 17.77 -3.64
#